data_AF-A0A349Z334-F1
#
_entry.id   AF-A0A349Z334-F1
#
_cell.length_a   1.000
_cell.length_b   1.000
_cell.length_c   1.000
_cell.angle_alpha   90.00
_cell.angle_beta   90.00
_cell.angle_gamma   90.00
#
_symmetry.space_group_name_H-M   'P 1'
#
loop_
_entity.id
_entity.type
_entity.pdbx_description
1 polymer ?
#
loop_
_entity_poly.entity_id
_entity_poly.type
_entity_poly.pdbx_seq_one_letter_code
_entity_poly.pdbx_strand_id
1 'polypeptide(L)' 'MAKKVTGLIKLQVAAGAANPSPPVGPALGQHGVNIMEFCKAFNAKTESLEKGAPVP' A
#
# COMPACT_ATOMS: atom_id res chain seq x y z
N MET A 1 -6.94 6.82 23.81
CA MET A 1 -5.51 7.17 23.70
C MET A 1 -5.18 7.34 22.22
N ALA A 2 -4.91 8.55 21.75
CA ALA A 2 -4.62 8.81 20.34
C ALA A 2 -3.23 8.27 20.00
N LYS A 3 -3.15 7.23 19.16
CA LYS A 3 -1.86 6.67 18.72
C LYS A 3 -1.07 7.76 17.97
N LYS A 4 0.17 8.01 18.38
CA LYS A 4 1.09 8.90 17.65
C LYS A 4 1.33 8.30 16.25
N VAL A 5 1.20 9.12 15.21
CA VAL A 5 1.52 8.72 13.83
C VAL A 5 3.03 8.47 13.76
N THR A 6 3.41 7.22 13.49
CA THR A 6 4.81 6.77 13.43
C THR A 6 5.54 7.18 12.15
N GLY A 7 4.79 7.56 11.12
CA GLY A 7 5.30 7.99 9.81
C GLY A 7 4.16 8.13 8.80
N LEU A 8 4.37 8.96 7.79
CA LEU A 8 3.47 9.12 6.65
C LEU A 8 4.22 8.65 5.41
N ILE A 9 3.67 7.64 4.73
CA ILE A 9 4.26 7.06 3.52
C ILE A 9 3.31 7.36 2.38
N LYS A 10 3.82 7.98 1.31
CA LYS A 10 3.08 8.19 0.05
C LYS A 10 3.62 7.20 -0.98
N LEU A 11 2.75 6.34 -1.49
CA LEU A 11 3.11 5.28 -2.43
C LEU A 11 2.07 5.28 -3.54
N GLN A 12 2.53 5.47 -4.77
CA GLN A 12 1.67 5.35 -5.93
C GLN A 12 1.65 3.89 -6.37
N VAL A 13 0.47 3.27 -6.36
CA VAL A 13 0.27 1.86 -6.67
C VAL A 13 -0.89 1.70 -7.63
N ALA A 14 -0.74 0.84 -8.63
CA ALA A 14 -1.83 0.57 -9.57
C ALA A 14 -2.99 -0.17 -8.87
N ALA A 15 -4.22 0.29 -9.08
CA ALA A 15 -5.43 -0.33 -8.57
C ALA A 15 -5.53 -1.81 -8.97
N GLY A 16 -5.79 -2.67 -7.98
CA GLY A 16 -5.89 -4.12 -8.17
C GLY A 16 -4.57 -4.83 -8.50
N ALA A 17 -3.45 -4.09 -8.59
CA ALA A 17 -2.14 -4.60 -8.97
C ALA A 17 -1.03 -4.17 -7.98
N ALA A 18 -1.37 -4.01 -6.70
CA ALA A 18 -0.39 -3.81 -5.65
C ALA A 18 0.52 -5.04 -5.52
N ASN A 19 1.82 -4.79 -5.65
CA ASN A 19 2.86 -5.79 -5.55
C ASN A 19 3.92 -5.34 -4.51
N PRO A 20 4.68 -6.28 -3.93
CA PRO A 20 5.77 -5.96 -3.01
C PRO A 20 7.02 -5.37 -3.71
N SER A 21 6.90 -4.88 -4.95
CA SER A 21 8.05 -4.29 -5.66
C SER A 21 8.55 -3.02 -4.95
N PRO A 22 9.84 -2.66 -5.14
CA PRO A 22 10.31 -1.31 -4.82
C PRO A 22 9.45 -0.32 -5.62
N PRO A 23 8.72 0.65 -5.02
CA PRO A 23 8.93 1.39 -3.77
C PRO A 23 8.07 0.97 -2.55
N VAL A 24 7.06 0.13 -2.73
CA VAL A 24 6.10 -0.26 -1.68
C VAL A 24 6.75 -1.18 -0.64
N GLY A 25 7.50 -2.17 -1.10
CA GLY A 25 8.17 -3.15 -0.24
C GLY A 25 9.14 -2.52 0.77
N PRO A 26 10.15 -1.73 0.32
CA PRO A 26 11.08 -1.07 1.23
C PRO A 26 10.40 -0.08 2.17
N ALA A 27 9.47 0.74 1.66
CA ALA A 27 8.83 1.76 2.47
C ALA A 27 7.97 1.15 3.59
N LEU A 28 7.10 0.19 3.28
CA LEU A 28 6.28 -0.47 4.30
C LEU A 28 7.13 -1.34 5.24
N GLY A 29 8.11 -2.06 4.69
CA GLY A 29 9.00 -2.93 5.46
C GLY A 29 9.88 -2.17 6.45
N GLN A 30 10.39 -0.99 6.09
CA GLN A 30 11.15 -0.11 6.99
C GLN A 30 10.33 0.36 8.20
N HIS A 31 9.01 0.44 8.04
CA HIS A 31 8.07 0.81 9.10
C HIS A 31 7.47 -0.40 9.84
N GLY A 32 7.93 -1.63 9.54
CA GLY A 32 7.42 -2.86 10.14
C GLY A 32 5.99 -3.20 9.72
N VAL A 33 5.52 -2.66 8.59
CA VAL A 33 4.20 -2.93 8.05
C VAL A 33 4.27 -4.16 7.14
N ASN A 34 3.27 -5.02 7.26
CA ASN A 34 3.24 -6.29 6.55
C ASN A 34 2.87 -6.08 5.06
N ILE A 35 3.87 -6.16 4.18
CA ILE A 35 3.74 -5.77 2.75
C ILE A 35 2.67 -6.61 2.04
N MET A 36 2.66 -7.93 2.25
CA MET A 36 1.68 -8.81 1.60
C MET A 36 0.25 -8.53 2.04
N GLU A 37 0.06 -8.20 3.31
CA GLU A 37 -1.24 -7.84 3.87
C GLU A 37 -1.72 -6.50 3.31
N PHE A 38 -0.81 -5.52 3.21
CA PHE A 38 -1.08 -4.26 2.54
C PHE A 38 -1.46 -4.47 1.08
N CYS A 39 -0.70 -5.26 0.31
CA CYS A 39 -1.01 -5.53 -1.10
C CYS A 39 -2.39 -6.18 -1.26
N LYS A 40 -2.76 -7.15 -0.41
CA LYS A 40 -4.09 -7.77 -0.43
C LYS A 40 -5.19 -6.77 -0.05
N ALA A 41 -5.03 -6.04 1.04
CA ALA A 41 -6.01 -5.05 1.51
C ALA A 41 -6.18 -3.91 0.51
N PHE A 42 -5.10 -3.46 -0.10
CA PHE A 42 -5.11 -2.44 -1.14
C PHE A 42 -5.80 -2.96 -2.40
N ASN A 43 -5.48 -4.17 -2.87
CA ASN A 43 -6.12 -4.77 -4.03
C ASN A 43 -7.61 -5.00 -3.81
N ALA A 44 -8.03 -5.44 -2.62
CA ALA A 44 -9.44 -5.58 -2.27
C ALA A 44 -10.17 -4.22 -2.23
N LYS A 45 -9.53 -3.18 -1.66
CA LYS A 45 -10.11 -1.83 -1.62
C LYS A 45 -10.13 -1.13 -2.98
N THR A 46 -9.18 -1.46 -3.84
CA THR A 46 -9.05 -0.91 -5.20
C THR A 46 -9.66 -1.83 -6.25
N GLU A 47 -10.30 -2.93 -5.84
CA GLU A 47 -11.00 -3.85 -6.75
C GLU A 47 -12.19 -3.19 -7.44
N SER A 48 -12.81 -2.21 -6.76
CA SER A 48 -13.89 -1.39 -7.31
C SER A 48 -13.40 -0.26 -8.23
N LEU A 49 -12.10 -0.01 -8.30
CA LEU A 49 -11.48 0.96 -9.20
C LEU A 49 -11.01 0.25 -10.48
N GLU A 50 -10.89 0.99 -11.58
CA GLU A 50 -10.37 0.44 -12.84
C GLU A 50 -8.99 -0.19 -12.61
N LYS A 51 -8.88 -1.49 -12.87
CA LYS A 51 -7.63 -2.25 -12.74
C LYS A 51 -6.56 -1.58 -13.61
N GLY A 52 -5.48 -1.10 -12.99
CA GLY A 52 -4.40 -0.37 -13.67
C GLY A 52 -4.45 1.15 -13.52
N ALA A 53 -5.49 1.73 -12.93
CA ALA A 53 -5.49 3.16 -12.60
C ALA A 53 -4.43 3.46 -11.51
N PRO A 54 -3.57 4.48 -11.68
CA PRO A 54 -2.60 4.86 -10.65
C PRO A 54 -3.33 5.45 -9.44
N VAL A 55 -3.29 4.73 -8.32
CA VAL A 55 -3.87 5.18 -7.05
C VAL A 55 -2.73 5.75 -6.18
N PRO A 56 -2.81 7.04 -5.78
CA PRO A 56 -1.79 7.71 -4.98
C PRO A 56 -1.83 7.38 -3.49
#